data_AF-A0A850NXS2-F1
#
_entry.id   AF-A0A850NXS2-F1
#
_cell.length_a   1.000
_cell.length_b   1.000
_cell.length_c   1.000
_cell.angle_alpha   90.00
_cell.angle_beta   90.00
_cell.angle_gamma   90.00
#
_symmetry.space_group_name_H-M   'P 1'
#
loop_
_entity.id
_entity.type
_entity.pdbx_description
1 polymer ?
#
loop_
_entity_poly.entity_id
_entity_poly.type
_entity_poly.pdbx_seq_one_letter_code
_entity_poly.pdbx_strand_id
1 'polypeptide(L)'
;MNDAPDQASRTAWSDPDVTSAKGAGDENFPVGSALIAAHLRGHVHRYYDFARTIDDIADTTELSAGAKVARLNAMRLIVRGEAPAPAGRRDAA
;
A
#
# COMPACT_ATOMS: atom_id res chain seq x y z
N MET A 1 21.00 1.24 22.51
CA MET A 1 20.69 0.25 21.45
C MET A 1 19.19 0.30 21.19
N ASN A 2 18.66 1.40 20.63
CA ASN A 2 17.25 1.54 20.24
C ASN A 2 17.11 2.75 19.30
N ASP A 3 17.48 2.51 18.05
CA ASP A 3 17.24 3.32 16.85
C ASP A 3 17.02 2.24 15.76
N ALA A 4 16.04 2.21 14.86
CA ALA A 4 15.11 3.23 14.40
C ALA A 4 14.10 2.63 13.37
N PRO A 5 13.07 1.86 13.77
CA PRO A 5 11.98 1.52 12.84
C PRO A 5 11.18 2.78 12.44
N ASP A 6 11.08 3.76 13.33
CA ASP A 6 10.38 5.04 13.13
C ASP A 6 11.09 6.00 12.14
N GLN A 7 12.41 5.89 12.01
CA GLN A 7 13.17 6.78 11.13
C GLN A 7 13.19 6.25 9.70
N ALA A 8 13.29 4.93 9.51
CA ALA A 8 13.17 4.29 8.20
C ALA A 8 11.78 4.48 7.58
N SER A 9 10.71 4.41 8.39
CA SER A 9 9.35 4.69 7.92
C SER A 9 9.18 6.16 7.53
N ARG A 10 9.68 7.11 8.33
CA ARG A 10 9.62 8.55 7.99
C ARG A 10 10.34 8.87 6.67
N THR A 11 11.48 8.23 6.40
CA THR A 11 12.20 8.42 5.12
C THR A 11 11.49 7.75 3.95
N ALA A 12 10.86 6.59 4.14
CA ALA A 12 10.14 5.90 3.06
C ALA A 12 8.99 6.75 2.50
N TRP A 13 8.39 7.60 3.34
CA TRP A 13 7.21 8.39 3.02
C TRP A 13 7.50 9.90 2.87
N SER A 14 8.75 10.33 2.68
CA SER A 14 9.12 11.75 2.48
C SER A 14 8.82 12.27 1.07
N ASP A 15 8.77 11.35 0.10
CA ASP A 15 8.48 11.59 -1.32
C ASP A 15 6.95 11.66 -1.58
N PRO A 16 6.48 12.15 -2.75
CA PRO A 16 5.06 12.31 -3.05
C PRO A 16 4.21 11.05 -2.83
N ASP A 17 2.92 11.24 -2.53
CA ASP A 17 1.92 10.16 -2.53
C ASP A 17 1.73 9.70 -3.97
N VAL A 18 1.95 8.41 -4.21
CA VAL A 18 1.91 7.82 -5.57
C VAL A 18 0.68 6.97 -5.81
N THR A 19 -0.33 7.08 -4.95
CA THR A 19 -1.63 6.44 -5.15
C THR A 19 -2.18 6.85 -6.52
N SER A 20 -2.50 5.87 -7.35
CA SER A 20 -3.05 6.15 -8.67
C SER A 20 -4.43 6.80 -8.55
N ALA A 21 -4.72 7.75 -9.44
CA ALA A 21 -6.04 8.37 -9.53
C ALA A 21 -7.12 7.45 -10.13
N LYS A 22 -6.74 6.28 -10.68
CA LYS A 22 -7.69 5.27 -11.16
C LYS A 22 -8.40 4.64 -9.96
N GLY A 23 -9.64 5.06 -9.72
CA GLY A 23 -10.46 4.57 -8.61
C GLY A 23 -11.28 3.32 -8.95
N ALA A 24 -11.95 2.77 -7.94
CA ALA A 24 -12.82 1.59 -7.99
C ALA A 24 -13.94 1.60 -9.06
N GLY A 25 -14.15 2.70 -9.78
CA GLY A 25 -15.06 2.79 -10.92
C GLY A 25 -14.49 2.24 -12.24
N ASP A 26 -13.15 2.13 -12.36
CA ASP A 26 -12.46 1.65 -13.56
C ASP A 26 -11.94 0.20 -13.41
N GLU A 27 -12.26 -0.48 -12.31
CA GLU A 27 -11.68 -1.79 -11.98
C GLU A 27 -12.70 -2.94 -12.09
N ASN A 28 -12.25 -4.06 -12.65
CA ASN A 28 -13.05 -5.27 -12.78
C ASN A 28 -13.24 -6.01 -11.45
N PHE A 29 -12.47 -5.71 -10.40
CA PHE A 29 -12.46 -6.49 -9.16
C PHE A 29 -13.66 -6.23 -8.24
N PRO A 30 -14.13 -4.98 -8.02
CA PRO A 30 -15.43 -4.72 -7.40
C PRO A 30 -16.56 -5.49 -8.09
N VAL A 31 -16.53 -5.55 -9.42
CA VAL A 31 -17.52 -6.28 -10.24
C VAL A 31 -17.37 -7.80 -10.12
N GLY A 32 -16.14 -8.33 -10.21
CA GLY A 32 -15.84 -9.77 -10.10
C GLY A 32 -16.06 -10.34 -8.69
N SER A 33 -15.98 -9.50 -7.66
CA SER A 33 -16.28 -9.87 -6.27
C SER A 33 -17.75 -10.24 -6.04
N ALA A 34 -18.65 -9.97 -7.00
CA ALA A 34 -20.02 -10.47 -6.98
C ALA A 34 -20.09 -12.01 -6.91
N LEU A 35 -19.10 -12.71 -7.50
CA LEU A 35 -18.99 -14.18 -7.47
C LEU A 35 -18.42 -14.72 -6.15
N ILE A 36 -17.84 -13.86 -5.32
CA ILE A 36 -17.34 -14.20 -3.99
C ILE A 36 -18.51 -14.18 -3.01
N ALA A 37 -18.56 -15.15 -2.08
CA ALA A 37 -19.54 -15.18 -1.02
C ALA A 37 -19.56 -13.84 -0.26
N ALA A 38 -20.75 -13.29 0.00
CA ALA A 38 -20.91 -11.92 0.50
C ALA A 38 -20.09 -11.63 1.77
N HIS A 39 -19.99 -12.62 2.68
CA HIS A 39 -19.23 -12.50 3.93
C HIS A 39 -17.70 -12.46 3.74
N LEU A 40 -17.18 -12.89 2.59
CA LEU A 40 -15.74 -12.86 2.30
C LEU A 40 -15.31 -11.61 1.53
N ARG A 41 -16.24 -10.89 0.89
CA ARG A 41 -15.92 -9.74 0.03
C ARG A 41 -15.11 -8.68 0.76
N GLY A 42 -15.46 -8.37 2.00
CA GLY A 42 -14.72 -7.39 2.81
C GLY A 42 -13.26 -7.79 3.06
N HIS A 43 -13.00 -9.06 3.36
CA HIS A 43 -11.62 -9.54 3.54
C HIS A 43 -10.81 -9.49 2.25
N VAL A 44 -11.44 -9.87 1.14
CA VAL A 44 -10.81 -9.88 -0.17
C VAL A 44 -10.55 -8.47 -0.67
N HIS A 45 -11.46 -7.52 -0.46
CA HIS A 45 -11.25 -6.10 -0.77
C HIS A 45 -10.07 -5.53 0.01
N ARG A 46 -9.95 -5.81 1.32
CA ARG A 46 -8.79 -5.36 2.11
C ARG A 46 -7.46 -5.90 1.58
N TYR A 47 -7.43 -7.18 1.19
CA TYR A 47 -6.24 -7.77 0.59
C TYR A 47 -5.92 -7.13 -0.77
N TYR A 48 -6.96 -6.89 -1.58
CA TYR A 48 -6.82 -6.24 -2.88
C TYR A 48 -6.28 -4.81 -2.76
N ASP A 49 -6.83 -4.00 -1.85
CA ASP A 49 -6.39 -2.63 -1.60
C ASP A 49 -4.90 -2.58 -1.25
N PHE A 50 -4.45 -3.48 -0.36
CA PHE A 50 -3.04 -3.60 0.00
C PHE A 50 -2.16 -3.96 -1.21
N ALA A 51 -2.59 -4.94 -2.02
CA ALA A 51 -1.84 -5.35 -3.20
C ALA A 51 -1.78 -4.23 -4.26
N ARG A 52 -2.88 -3.48 -4.44
CA ARG A 52 -2.96 -2.36 -5.38
C ARG A 52 -2.04 -1.21 -4.98
N THR A 53 -1.96 -0.92 -3.68
CA THR A 53 -1.00 0.06 -3.15
C THR A 53 0.45 -0.31 -3.48
N ILE A 54 0.81 -1.59 -3.33
CA ILE A 54 2.16 -2.09 -3.67
C ILE A 54 2.46 -1.92 -5.16
N ASP A 55 1.48 -2.23 -6.01
CA ASP A 55 1.56 -2.10 -7.46
C ASP A 55 1.75 -0.64 -7.88
N ASP A 56 1.00 0.30 -7.29
CA ASP A 56 1.17 1.74 -7.51
C ASP A 56 2.59 2.23 -7.17
N ILE A 57 3.17 1.75 -6.06
CA ILE A 57 4.57 2.03 -5.69
C ILE A 57 5.55 1.46 -6.72
N ALA A 58 5.28 0.26 -7.25
CA ALA A 58 6.14 -0.41 -8.20
C ALA A 58 6.11 0.27 -9.59
N ASP A 59 4.94 0.70 -10.03
CA ASP A 59 4.69 1.20 -11.39
C ASP A 59 4.91 2.71 -11.55
N THR A 60 4.84 3.48 -10.48
CA THR A 60 5.03 4.94 -10.55
C THR A 60 6.38 5.35 -11.16
N THR A 61 6.40 6.38 -11.98
CA THR A 61 7.62 6.99 -12.52
C THR A 61 8.15 8.12 -11.63
N GLU A 62 7.42 8.47 -10.57
CA GLU A 62 7.73 9.62 -9.70
C GLU A 62 8.74 9.27 -8.59
N LEU A 63 8.99 7.98 -8.35
CA LEU A 63 9.95 7.51 -7.35
C LEU A 63 11.22 6.98 -7.98
N SER A 64 12.35 7.31 -7.35
CA SER A 64 13.62 6.62 -7.62
C SER A 64 13.51 5.14 -7.26
N ALA A 65 14.34 4.29 -7.89
CA ALA A 65 14.38 2.87 -7.56
C ALA A 65 14.66 2.60 -6.07
N GLY A 66 15.52 3.42 -5.44
CA GLY A 66 15.80 3.34 -4.00
C GLY A 66 14.57 3.67 -3.14
N ALA A 67 13.81 4.72 -3.51
CA ALA A 67 12.58 5.09 -2.81
C ALA A 67 11.50 4.01 -2.94
N LYS A 68 11.36 3.37 -4.11
CA LYS A 68 10.47 2.21 -4.30
C LYS A 68 10.83 1.08 -3.35
N VAL A 69 12.10 0.67 -3.31
CA VAL A 69 12.56 -0.40 -2.42
C VAL A 69 12.33 -0.04 -0.95
N ALA A 70 12.58 1.20 -0.55
CA ALA A 70 12.34 1.66 0.82
C ALA A 70 10.85 1.55 1.21
N ARG A 71 9.94 2.00 0.34
CA ARG A 71 8.48 1.88 0.58
C ARG A 71 8.00 0.44 0.61
N LEU A 72 8.46 -0.40 -0.32
CA LEU A 72 8.10 -1.83 -0.34
C LEU A 72 8.59 -2.56 0.93
N ASN A 73 9.78 -2.22 1.42
CA ASN A 73 10.24 -2.72 2.72
C ASN A 73 9.38 -2.21 3.88
N ALA A 74 8.94 -0.95 3.85
CA ALA A 74 8.02 -0.42 4.87
C ALA A 74 6.66 -1.16 4.85
N MET A 75 6.08 -1.40 3.66
CA MET A 75 4.85 -2.18 3.49
C MET A 75 4.98 -3.61 4.05
N ARG A 76 6.15 -4.24 3.90
CA ARG A 76 6.46 -5.54 4.50
C ARG A 76 6.38 -5.50 6.03
N LEU A 77 6.89 -4.45 6.66
CA LEU A 77 6.83 -4.30 8.12
C LEU A 77 5.39 -4.06 8.58
N ILE A 78 4.64 -3.23 7.84
CA ILE A 78 3.23 -2.93 8.15
C ILE A 78 2.37 -4.19 8.13
N VAL A 79 2.44 -4.99 7.06
CA VAL A 79 1.61 -6.21 6.95
C VAL A 79 1.98 -7.28 7.98
N ARG A 80 3.21 -7.25 8.50
CA ARG A 80 3.67 -8.12 9.60
C ARG A 80 3.29 -7.60 10.98
N GLY A 81 2.76 -6.39 11.09
CA GLY A 81 2.49 -5.73 12.37
C GLY A 81 3.76 -5.27 13.09
N GLU A 82 4.88 -5.17 12.38
CA GLU A 82 6.19 -4.76 12.91
C GLU A 82 6.37 -3.22 12.89
N ALA A 83 5.52 -2.52 12.12
CA ALA A 83 5.46 -1.07 12.08
C ALA A 83 4.02 -0.59 11.84
N PRO A 84 3.62 0.59 12.35
CA PRO A 84 2.33 1.18 12.02
C PRO A 84 2.34 1.75 10.60
N ALA A 85 1.18 1.74 9.94
CA ALA A 85 0.97 2.53 8.73
C ALA A 85 1.03 4.03 9.08
N PRO A 86 1.70 4.86 8.27
CA PRO A 86 1.69 6.31 8.44
C PRO A 86 0.26 6.86 8.28
N ALA A 87 -0.13 7.77 9.16
CA ALA A 87 -1.46 8.36 9.14
C ALA A 87 -1.68 9.23 7.89
N GLY A 88 -2.87 9.12 7.28
CA GLY A 88 -3.31 9.99 6.19
C GLY A 88 -2.70 9.69 4.82
N ARG A 89 -1.90 8.62 4.68
CA ARG A 89 -1.29 8.16 3.44
C ARG A 89 -2.15 7.07 2.80
N ARG A 90 -2.60 7.26 1.55
CA ARG A 90 -3.33 6.21 0.83
C ARG A 90 -2.41 5.13 0.32
N ASP A 91 -1.20 5.51 -0.09
CA ASP A 91 -0.17 4.59 -0.55
C ASP A 91 0.52 3.81 0.59
N ALA A 92 -0.07 3.80 1.78
CA ALA A 92 0.39 3.03 2.94
C ALA A 92 -0.76 2.34 3.70
N ALA A 93 -1.96 2.33 3.10
CA ALA A 93 -3.18 1.77 3.66
C ALA A 93 -3.32 0.25 3.42
#